data_AF-A0A8S3X7R5-F1
#
_entry.id   AF-A0A8S3X7R5-F1
#
_cell.length_a   1.000
_cell.length_b   1.000
_cell.length_c   1.000
_cell.angle_alpha   90.00
_cell.angle_beta   90.00
_cell.angle_gamma   90.00
#
_symmetry.space_group_name_H-M   'P 1'
#
loop_
_entity.id
_entity.type
_entity.pdbx_description
1 polymer ?
#
loop_
_entity_poly.entity_id
_entity_poly.type
_entity_poly.pdbx_seq_one_letter_code
_entity_poly.pdbx_strand_id
1 'polypeptide(L)'
;MSKNDMNNEVHKKSYRLPDEVYQTANISKLLIVIEDGKAEAFKGKTLEEIDLDMNEELDEEVLDNDQILDYDCKLIETVNSDCIQQMRSQKRCF
;
A
#
# COMPACT_ATOMS: atom_id res chain seq x y z
N MET A 1 -31.04 -20.15 1.08
CA MET A 1 -29.63 -19.73 1.09
C MET A 1 -28.83 -20.63 2.02
N SER A 2 -27.77 -21.26 1.51
CA SER A 2 -26.90 -22.12 2.32
C SER A 2 -26.00 -21.26 3.20
N LYS A 3 -25.70 -21.71 4.43
CA LYS A 3 -24.88 -20.97 5.41
C LYS A 3 -23.44 -20.73 4.93
N ASN A 4 -22.99 -21.46 3.90
CA ASN A 4 -21.62 -21.44 3.40
C ASN A 4 -21.31 -20.23 2.50
N ASP A 5 -22.33 -19.64 1.86
CA ASP A 5 -22.13 -18.46 0.99
C ASP A 5 -21.89 -17.18 1.81
N MET A 6 -22.40 -17.16 3.05
CA MET A 6 -22.31 -16.00 3.96
C MET A 6 -20.88 -15.72 4.43
N ASN A 7 -20.09 -16.77 4.71
CA ASN A 7 -18.71 -16.59 5.19
C ASN A 7 -17.78 -16.10 4.08
N ASN A 8 -17.97 -16.57 2.84
CA ASN A 8 -17.10 -16.19 1.72
C ASN A 8 -17.28 -14.71 1.31
N GLU A 9 -18.52 -14.21 1.36
CA GLU A 9 -18.84 -12.78 1.16
C GLU A 9 -18.20 -11.88 2.21
N VAL A 10 -18.19 -12.31 3.48
CA VAL A 10 -17.59 -11.55 4.59
C VAL A 10 -16.07 -11.48 4.44
N HIS A 11 -15.41 -12.58 4.08
CA HIS A 11 -13.98 -12.55 3.80
C HIS A 11 -13.65 -11.62 2.62
N LYS A 12 -14.40 -11.68 1.50
CA LYS A 12 -14.18 -10.77 0.36
C LYS A 12 -14.39 -9.29 0.70
N LYS A 13 -15.33 -8.95 1.58
CA LYS A 13 -15.61 -7.56 1.97
C LYS A 13 -14.64 -7.05 3.03
N SER A 14 -14.16 -7.92 3.91
CA SER A 14 -13.31 -7.55 5.04
C SER A 14 -11.81 -7.48 4.71
N TYR A 15 -11.38 -8.04 3.57
CA TYR A 15 -9.98 -7.97 3.08
C TYR A 15 -9.80 -6.96 1.94
N ARG A 16 -10.72 -6.00 1.77
CA ARG A 16 -10.52 -4.94 0.78
C ARG A 16 -9.35 -4.04 1.18
N LEU A 17 -8.57 -3.65 0.18
CA LEU A 17 -7.50 -2.69 0.36
C LEU A 17 -8.09 -1.35 0.81
N PRO A 18 -7.60 -0.74 1.90
CA PRO A 18 -8.03 0.60 2.30
C PRO A 18 -7.68 1.63 1.22
N ASP A 19 -8.57 2.60 0.99
CA ASP A 19 -8.39 3.63 -0.05
C ASP A 19 -7.10 4.43 0.16
N GLU A 20 -6.71 4.71 1.41
CA GLU A 20 -5.46 5.39 1.75
C GLU A 20 -4.21 4.62 1.26
N VAL A 21 -4.24 3.30 1.39
CA VAL A 21 -3.15 2.43 0.93
C VAL A 21 -3.11 2.40 -0.60
N TYR A 22 -4.27 2.34 -1.24
CA TYR A 22 -4.40 2.39 -2.69
C TYR A 22 -3.87 3.71 -3.27
N GLN A 23 -4.24 4.85 -2.68
CA GLN A 23 -3.74 6.16 -3.11
C GLN A 23 -2.22 6.30 -2.92
N THR A 24 -1.70 5.76 -1.82
CA THR A 24 -0.25 5.75 -1.57
C THR A 24 0.47 4.93 -2.65
N ALA A 25 -0.05 3.76 -3.01
CA ALA A 25 0.50 2.94 -4.10
C ALA A 25 0.47 3.67 -5.45
N ASN A 26 -0.60 4.40 -5.76
CA ASN A 26 -0.69 5.21 -6.99
C ASN A 26 0.38 6.31 -7.03
N ILE A 27 0.60 7.03 -5.92
CA ILE A 27 1.66 8.04 -5.84
C ILE A 27 3.03 7.39 -6.02
N SER A 28 3.30 6.29 -5.32
CA SER A 28 4.58 5.57 -5.44
C SER A 28 4.84 5.09 -6.87
N LYS A 29 3.83 4.54 -7.55
CA LYS A 29 3.94 4.11 -8.95
C LYS A 29 4.16 5.29 -9.88
N LEU A 30 3.46 6.40 -9.66
CA LEU A 30 3.62 7.63 -10.44
C LEU A 30 5.06 8.17 -10.34
N LEU A 31 5.68 8.09 -9.17
CA LEU A 31 7.07 8.52 -8.99
C LEU A 31 8.04 7.72 -9.88
N ILE A 32 7.84 6.40 -9.99
CA ILE A 32 8.67 5.55 -10.85
C ILE A 32 8.46 5.90 -12.33
N VAL A 33 7.20 6.11 -12.74
CA VAL A 33 6.86 6.55 -14.11
C VAL A 33 7.48 7.92 -14.45
N ILE A 34 7.63 8.80 -13.45
CA ILE A 34 8.31 10.08 -13.60
C ILE A 34 9.82 9.88 -13.78
N GLU A 35 10.43 8.97 -13.02
CA GLU A 35 11.84 8.59 -13.15
C GLU A 35 12.15 8.02 -14.54
N ASP A 36 11.27 7.18 -15.07
CA ASP A 36 11.31 6.64 -16.44
C ASP A 36 11.19 7.72 -17.55
N GLY A 37 10.89 8.97 -17.18
CA GLY A 37 10.68 10.08 -18.12
C GLY A 37 9.31 10.05 -18.82
N LYS A 38 8.37 9.21 -18.37
CA LYS A 38 7.01 9.07 -18.94
C LYS A 38 5.98 9.99 -18.28
N ALA A 39 6.43 10.96 -17.47
CA ALA A 39 5.58 11.89 -16.71
C ALA A 39 4.62 12.74 -17.56
N GLU A 40 4.96 13.01 -18.82
CA GLU A 40 4.20 13.91 -19.69
C GLU A 40 2.74 13.46 -19.89
N ALA A 41 2.50 12.15 -19.91
CA ALA A 41 1.16 11.56 -20.07
C ALA A 41 0.19 11.90 -18.93
N PHE A 42 0.71 12.36 -17.78
CA PHE A 42 -0.06 12.66 -16.58
C PHE A 42 -0.09 14.15 -16.25
N LYS A 43 0.55 14.99 -17.07
CA LYS A 43 0.58 16.44 -16.85
C LYS A 43 -0.81 17.05 -16.91
N GLY A 44 -1.16 17.82 -15.89
CA GLY A 44 -2.44 18.53 -15.80
C GLY A 44 -3.63 17.67 -15.37
N LYS A 45 -3.40 16.38 -15.08
CA LYS A 45 -4.39 15.50 -14.45
C LYS A 45 -4.33 15.62 -12.93
N THR A 46 -5.46 15.43 -12.26
CA THR A 46 -5.50 15.25 -10.80
C THR A 46 -5.15 13.80 -10.44
N LEU A 47 -4.77 13.54 -9.19
CA LEU A 47 -4.41 12.18 -8.75
C LEU A 47 -5.56 11.17 -8.91
N GLU A 48 -6.82 11.64 -8.84
CA GLU A 48 -8.02 10.82 -9.03
C GLU A 48 -8.26 10.44 -10.50
N GLU A 49 -7.75 11.24 -11.43
CA GLU A 49 -7.83 11.00 -12.89
C GLU A 49 -6.66 10.14 -13.39
N ILE A 50 -5.67 9.90 -12.54
CA ILE A 50 -4.51 9.06 -12.84
C ILE A 50 -4.85 7.63 -12.46
N ASP A 51 -5.14 6.82 -13.48
CA ASP A 51 -5.33 5.38 -13.35
C ASP A 51 -4.04 4.67 -13.79
N LEU A 52 -3.34 4.08 -12.83
CA LEU A 52 -2.13 3.28 -13.05
C LEU A 52 -2.48 1.84 -12.73
N ASP A 53 -2.22 0.93 -13.66
CA ASP A 53 -2.38 -0.50 -13.36
C ASP A 53 -1.29 -0.92 -12.39
N MET A 54 -1.67 -1.17 -11.14
CA MET A 54 -0.75 -1.62 -10.10
C MET A 54 -0.17 -3.01 -10.38
N ASN A 55 -0.75 -3.77 -11.32
CA ASN A 55 -0.25 -5.08 -11.73
C ASN A 55 0.69 -5.01 -12.95
N GLU A 56 0.81 -3.84 -13.58
CA GLU A 56 1.74 -3.65 -14.69
C GLU A 56 3.18 -3.73 -14.18
N GLU A 57 3.94 -4.70 -14.68
CA GLU A 57 5.37 -4.80 -14.41
C GLU A 57 6.06 -3.60 -15.09
N LEU A 58 6.75 -2.77 -14.30
CA LEU A 58 7.64 -1.75 -14.86
C LEU A 58 8.95 -2.42 -15.23
N ASP A 59 9.58 -1.93 -16.29
CA ASP A 59 10.91 -2.41 -16.67
C ASP A 59 11.87 -2.16 -15.51
N GLU A 60 12.17 -3.22 -14.75
CA GLU A 60 13.19 -3.18 -13.71
C GLU A 60 14.53 -2.99 -14.44
N GLU A 61 14.99 -1.74 -14.59
CA GLU A 61 16.43 -1.52 -14.46
C GLU A 61 16.78 -2.14 -13.11
N VAL A 62 17.59 -3.20 -13.15
CA VAL A 62 17.93 -4.04 -12.00
C VAL A 62 18.49 -3.15 -10.90
N LEU A 63 17.61 -2.61 -10.06
CA LEU A 63 17.94 -2.17 -8.73
C LEU A 63 18.33 -3.47 -8.06
N ASP A 64 19.62 -3.64 -7.77
CA ASP A 64 20.12 -4.71 -6.92
C ASP A 64 19.25 -4.70 -5.65
N ASN A 65 18.26 -5.60 -5.62
CA ASN A 65 17.21 -5.69 -4.61
C ASN A 65 17.80 -5.94 -3.21
N ASP A 66 19.09 -6.26 -3.15
CA ASP A 66 19.87 -6.44 -1.94
C ASP A 66 20.12 -5.15 -1.14
N GLN A 67 19.85 -3.94 -1.68
CA GLN A 67 20.13 -2.68 -0.97
C GLN A 67 18.89 -1.95 -0.42
N ILE A 68 17.67 -2.31 -0.81
CA ILE A 68 16.44 -1.61 -0.37
C ILE A 68 15.73 -2.32 0.80
N LEU A 69 16.12 -3.55 1.16
CA LEU A 69 15.35 -4.36 2.12
C LEU A 69 15.90 -4.43 3.57
N ASP A 70 16.95 -3.70 3.93
CA ASP A 70 17.50 -3.75 5.31
C ASP A 70 17.21 -2.50 6.19
N TYR A 71 16.77 -1.40 5.59
CA TYR A 71 16.46 -0.16 6.34
C TYR A 71 14.98 -0.02 6.73
N ASP A 72 14.05 -0.57 5.95
CA ASP A 72 12.61 -0.33 6.15
C ASP A 72 11.90 -1.37 7.05
N CYS A 73 12.36 -2.62 7.10
CA CYS A 73 11.74 -3.64 7.96
C CYS A 73 11.85 -3.30 9.46
N LYS A 74 12.97 -2.70 9.89
CA LYS A 74 13.21 -2.32 11.30
C LYS A 74 12.31 -1.16 11.74
N LEU A 75 12.01 -0.23 10.82
CA LEU A 75 11.12 0.91 11.10
C LEU A 75 9.65 0.47 11.21
N ILE A 76 9.20 -0.45 10.36
CA ILE A 76 7.84 -0.98 10.40
C ILE A 76 7.59 -1.78 11.69
N GLU A 77 8.55 -2.59 12.12
CA GLU A 77 8.45 -3.36 13.38
C GLU A 77 8.37 -2.45 14.62
N THR A 78 9.16 -1.37 14.65
CA THR A 78 9.17 -0.43 15.77
C THR A 78 7.87 0.37 15.87
N VAL A 79 7.36 0.89 14.74
CA VAL A 79 6.07 1.60 14.70
C VAL A 79 4.92 0.69 15.13
N ASN A 80 4.92 -0.57 14.69
CA ASN A 80 3.90 -1.55 15.07
C ASN A 80 3.98 -1.90 16.56
N SER A 81 5.18 -2.07 17.12
CA SER A 81 5.39 -2.29 18.55
C SER A 81 4.85 -1.14 19.39
N ASP A 82 5.17 0.11 19.02
CA ASP A 82 4.79 1.29 19.79
C ASP A 82 3.28 1.53 19.78
N CYS A 83 2.63 1.34 18.63
CA CYS A 83 1.17 1.42 18.51
C CYS A 83 0.46 0.35 19.37
N ILE A 84 0.97 -0.89 19.38
CA ILE A 84 0.43 -1.97 20.20
C ILE A 84 0.63 -1.68 21.70
N GLN A 85 1.77 -1.11 22.09
CA GLN A 85 2.01 -0.72 23.48
C GLN A 85 1.10 0.44 23.91
N GLN A 86 0.89 1.44 23.05
CA GLN A 86 -0.04 2.55 23.27
C GLN A 86 -1.46 2.03 23.54
N MET A 87 -1.94 1.09 22.71
CA MET A 87 -3.26 0.48 22.87
C MET A 87 -3.38 -0.38 24.14
N ARG A 88 -2.31 -1.05 24.57
CA ARG A 88 -2.26 -1.84 25.83
C ARG A 88 -2.25 -0.96 27.08
N SER A 89 -1.72 0.26 27.00
CA SER A 89 -1.72 1.22 28.10
C SER A 89 -3.08 1.91 28.26
N GLN A 90 -3.79 2.20 27.16
CA GLN A 90 -5.13 2.81 27.24
C GLN A 90 -6.20 1.88 27.82
N LYS A 91 -6.07 0.55 27.65
CA LYS A 91 -6.98 -0.45 28.25
C LYS A 91 -6.80 -0.67 29.76
N ARG A 92 -5.81 -0.02 30.41
CA ARG A 92 -5.55 -0.12 31.86
C ARG A 92 -6.05 1.07 32.68
N CYS A 93 -6.63 2.09 32.05
CA CYS A 93 -7.14 3.29 32.72
C CYS A 93 -8.67 3.31 32.92
N PHE A 94 -9.34 2.15 32.94
CA PHE A 94 -10.75 2.01 33.34
C PHE A 94 -10.92 0.85 34.32
#